data_AF-Q39AJ0-F1
#
_entry.id   AF-Q39AJ0-F1
#
_cell.length_a   1.000
_cell.length_b   1.000
_cell.length_c   1.000
_cell.angle_alpha   90.00
_cell.angle_beta   90.00
_cell.angle_gamma   90.00
#
_symmetry.space_group_name_H-M   'P 1'
#
loop_
_entity.id
_entity.type
_entity.pdbx_description
1 polymer ?
#
loop_
_entity_poly.entity_id
_entity_poly.type
_entity_poly.pdbx_seq_one_letter_code
_entity_poly.pdbx_strand_id
1 'polypeptide(L)'
;MTRTHSASCLCGTVTVTLRGEPAARANCHCATCRDFYGTPVLSATAWPPEQVHVEGASATFPHPAKSMSRTYCASCGEIVFGTNRLGMRVVPNSLAARAHGGQLPGDLQPTMHLFYRHRVIDVVDALPKFLDGWDGPTLDDAS
;
A
#
# COMPACT_ATOMS: atom_id res chain seq x y z
N MET A 1 13.56 -9.44 18.94
CA MET A 1 12.27 -8.72 19.16
C MET A 1 11.66 -8.48 17.78
N THR A 2 10.41 -8.86 17.56
CA THR A 2 9.73 -8.63 16.29
C THR A 2 9.44 -7.15 16.13
N ARG A 3 9.86 -6.53 15.02
CA ARG A 3 9.62 -5.12 14.76
C ARG A 3 8.12 -4.85 14.69
N THR A 4 7.67 -3.72 15.25
CA THR A 4 6.25 -3.35 15.27
C THR A 4 6.12 -1.87 14.94
N HIS A 5 5.24 -1.55 14.00
CA HIS A 5 4.85 -0.18 13.67
C HIS A 5 3.39 0.02 14.04
N SER A 6 3.06 1.18 14.61
CA SER A 6 1.68 1.55 14.94
C SER A 6 1.35 2.86 14.27
N ALA A 7 0.21 2.92 13.60
CA ALA A 7 -0.32 4.11 12.97
C ALA A 7 -1.82 4.21 13.24
N SER A 8 -2.38 5.40 13.09
CA SER A 8 -3.83 5.60 13.21
C SER A 8 -4.35 6.31 11.98
N CYS A 9 -5.65 6.15 11.70
CA CYS A 9 -6.33 6.94 10.68
C CYS A 9 -6.30 8.45 11.02
N LEU A 10 -6.73 9.30 10.09
CA LEU A 10 -6.60 10.75 10.18
C LEU A 10 -7.33 11.34 11.39
N CYS A 11 -8.50 10.80 11.75
CA CYS A 11 -9.23 11.20 12.95
C CYS A 11 -8.79 10.46 14.23
N GLY A 12 -7.87 9.50 14.13
CA GLY A 12 -7.32 8.77 15.26
C GLY A 12 -8.20 7.65 15.83
N THR A 13 -9.42 7.43 15.32
CA THR A 13 -10.36 6.46 15.91
C THR A 13 -10.10 5.00 15.50
N VAL A 14 -9.30 4.79 14.46
CA VAL A 14 -8.85 3.47 14.02
C VAL A 14 -7.35 3.39 14.13
N THR A 15 -6.86 2.36 14.80
CA THR A 15 -5.43 2.06 14.96
C THR A 15 -5.07 0.83 14.13
N VAL A 16 -3.96 0.90 13.42
CA VAL A 16 -3.38 -0.15 12.60
C VAL A 16 -2.03 -0.52 13.18
N THR A 17 -1.88 -1.78 13.59
CA THR A 17 -0.61 -2.34 14.07
C THR A 17 -0.04 -3.28 13.02
N LEU A 18 1.21 -3.04 12.62
CA LEU A 18 1.97 -3.85 11.66
C LEU A 18 3.06 -4.60 12.42
N ARG A 19 3.15 -5.92 12.25
CA ARG A 19 4.09 -6.78 13.00
C ARG A 19 5.03 -7.50 12.04
N GLY A 20 6.33 -7.42 12.30
CA GLY A 20 7.36 -8.06 11.50
C GLY A 20 7.77 -7.19 10.32
N GLU A 21 8.00 -7.83 9.18
CA GLU A 21 8.49 -7.20 7.96
C GLU A 21 7.45 -7.39 6.84
N PRO A 22 7.25 -6.39 5.97
CA PRO A 22 6.32 -6.52 4.86
C PRO A 22 6.84 -7.53 3.84
N ALA A 23 5.92 -8.27 3.21
CA ALA A 23 6.24 -9.16 2.10
C ALA A 23 6.64 -8.39 0.83
N ALA A 24 6.15 -7.16 0.65
CA ALA A 24 6.57 -6.28 -0.44
C ALA A 24 6.45 -4.80 -0.06
N ARG A 25 7.29 -3.95 -0.68
CA ARG A 25 7.33 -2.50 -0.50
C ARG A 25 7.39 -1.85 -1.87
N ALA A 26 6.30 -1.26 -2.34
CA ALA A 26 6.20 -0.88 -3.74
C ALA A 26 5.39 0.40 -3.97
N ASN A 27 5.74 1.07 -5.06
CA ASN A 27 4.94 2.11 -5.69
C ASN A 27 4.13 1.48 -6.82
N CYS A 28 2.82 1.32 -6.63
CA CYS A 28 1.92 0.68 -7.59
C CYS A 28 1.26 1.71 -8.51
N HIS A 29 1.30 1.45 -9.81
CA HIS A 29 0.75 2.30 -10.86
C HIS A 29 -0.53 1.76 -11.50
N CYS A 30 -1.08 0.64 -11.03
CA CYS A 30 -2.24 0.03 -11.68
C CYS A 30 -3.52 0.89 -11.52
N ALA A 31 -4.43 0.79 -12.50
CA ALA A 31 -5.69 1.56 -12.49
C ALA A 31 -6.52 1.33 -11.22
N THR A 32 -6.59 0.08 -10.73
CA THR A 32 -7.34 -0.24 -9.51
C THR A 32 -6.78 0.46 -8.27
N CYS A 33 -5.46 0.56 -8.12
CA CYS A 33 -4.87 1.33 -7.02
C CYS A 33 -5.17 2.81 -7.16
N ARG A 34 -5.21 3.36 -8.38
CA ARG A 34 -5.61 4.75 -8.57
C ARG A 34 -7.07 5.01 -8.20
N ASP A 35 -7.98 4.14 -8.64
CA ASP A 35 -9.41 4.28 -8.36
C ASP A 35 -9.75 4.08 -6.88
N PHE A 36 -9.14 3.07 -6.24
CA PHE A 36 -9.43 2.75 -4.85
C PHE A 36 -8.90 3.79 -3.87
N TYR A 37 -7.72 4.33 -4.14
CA TYR A 37 -7.00 5.21 -3.21
C TYR A 37 -6.98 6.68 -3.66
N GLY A 38 -7.51 7.00 -4.83
CA GLY A 38 -7.60 8.37 -5.34
C GLY A 38 -6.23 9.03 -5.57
N THR A 39 -5.23 8.26 -6.01
CA THR A 39 -3.84 8.73 -6.19
C THR A 39 -3.29 8.33 -7.56
N PRO A 40 -2.40 9.12 -8.22
CA PRO A 40 -1.73 8.67 -9.44
C PRO A 40 -0.82 7.46 -9.21
N VAL A 41 -0.25 7.34 -8.01
CA VAL A 41 0.65 6.25 -7.60
C VAL A 41 0.34 5.89 -6.16
N LEU A 42 0.07 4.61 -5.89
CA LEU A 42 -0.08 4.14 -4.52
C LEU A 42 1.28 3.68 -3.99
N SER A 43 1.84 4.43 -3.05
CA SER A 43 2.98 3.97 -2.25
C SER A 43 2.46 3.16 -1.05
N ALA A 44 2.78 1.87 -1.00
CA ALA A 44 2.27 0.98 0.03
C ALA A 44 3.21 -0.19 0.35
N THR A 45 2.92 -0.82 1.48
CA THR A 45 3.52 -2.08 1.90
C THR A 45 2.47 -3.19 1.88
N ALA A 46 2.86 -4.40 1.48
CA ALA A 46 1.98 -5.57 1.46
C ALA A 46 2.38 -6.55 2.56
N TRP A 47 1.40 -7.04 3.31
CA TRP A 47 1.58 -7.83 4.52
C TRP A 47 0.71 -9.09 4.50
N PRO A 48 1.18 -10.20 5.06
CA PRO A 48 0.31 -11.30 5.46
C PRO A 48 -0.83 -10.80 6.36
N PRO A 49 -2.08 -11.30 6.22
CA PRO A 49 -3.22 -10.83 6.98
C PRO A 49 -3.03 -10.83 8.50
N GLU A 50 -2.36 -11.85 9.03
CA GLU A 50 -2.07 -12.03 10.45
C GLU A 50 -1.06 -11.02 11.02
N GLN A 51 -0.33 -10.31 10.15
CA GLN A 51 0.64 -9.27 10.54
C GLN A 51 0.03 -7.87 10.58
N VAL A 52 -1.24 -7.70 10.21
CA VAL A 52 -1.96 -6.43 10.23
C VAL A 52 -3.18 -6.54 11.15
N HIS A 53 -3.11 -5.86 12.28
CA HIS A 53 -4.21 -5.78 13.23
C HIS A 53 -4.86 -4.39 13.17
N VAL A 54 -6.19 -4.36 13.13
CA VAL A 54 -6.97 -3.11 13.05
C VAL A 54 -7.96 -3.05 14.19
N GLU A 55 -7.90 -1.98 14.97
CA GLU A 55 -8.78 -1.71 16.09
C GLU A 55 -9.58 -0.44 15.83
N GLY A 56 -10.84 -0.43 16.24
CA GLY A 56 -11.78 0.67 15.98
C GLY A 56 -12.77 0.37 14.86
N ALA A 57 -13.77 1.24 14.72
CA ALA A 57 -14.86 1.05 13.76
C ALA A 57 -14.36 1.27 12.31
N SER A 58 -14.39 0.20 11.52
CA SER A 58 -14.03 0.22 10.11
C SER A 58 -15.08 -0.47 9.24
N ALA A 59 -15.11 -0.11 7.96
CA ALA A 59 -15.97 -0.72 6.96
C ALA A 59 -15.13 -1.22 5.79
N THR A 60 -15.61 -2.25 5.09
CA THR A 60 -14.92 -2.84 3.95
C THR A 60 -15.79 -2.76 2.70
N PHE A 61 -15.20 -2.30 1.61
CA PHE A 61 -15.82 -2.26 0.29
C PHE A 61 -15.08 -3.22 -0.67
N PRO A 62 -15.74 -4.27 -1.19
CA PRO A 62 -15.16 -5.15 -2.19
C PRO A 62 -15.15 -4.47 -3.58
N HIS A 63 -14.12 -4.72 -4.37
CA HIS A 63 -14.08 -4.30 -5.76
C HIS A 63 -15.17 -5.04 -6.54
N PRO A 64 -15.96 -4.36 -7.40
CA PRO A 64 -17.13 -4.98 -8.05
C PRO A 64 -16.76 -6.13 -9.00
N ALA A 65 -15.56 -6.10 -9.59
CA ALA A 65 -15.13 -7.07 -10.59
C ALA A 65 -13.78 -7.77 -10.32
N LYS A 66 -13.12 -7.49 -9.19
CA LYS A 66 -11.78 -8.03 -8.89
C LYS A 66 -11.77 -8.61 -7.49
N SER A 67 -10.95 -9.64 -7.27
CA SER A 67 -10.73 -10.21 -5.93
C SER A 67 -9.82 -9.29 -5.10
N MET A 68 -10.34 -8.10 -4.78
CA MET A 68 -9.67 -7.03 -4.05
C MET A 68 -10.72 -6.26 -3.23
N SER A 69 -10.32 -5.62 -2.15
CA SER A 69 -11.19 -4.74 -1.35
C SER A 69 -10.39 -3.57 -0.78
N ARG A 70 -11.11 -2.57 -0.26
CA ARG A 70 -10.53 -1.54 0.61
C ARG A 70 -11.28 -1.50 1.93
N THR A 71 -10.53 -1.39 3.02
CA THR A 71 -11.04 -1.21 4.38
C THR A 71 -10.68 0.20 4.83
N TYR A 72 -11.66 0.92 5.35
CA TYR A 72 -11.53 2.34 5.69
C TYR A 72 -12.17 2.64 7.04
N CYS A 73 -11.69 3.71 7.68
CA CYS A 73 -12.25 4.22 8.91
C CYS A 73 -13.72 4.63 8.69
N ALA A 74 -14.64 4.12 9.51
CA ALA A 74 -16.06 4.44 9.39
C ALA A 74 -16.38 5.90 9.74
N SER A 75 -15.46 6.60 10.41
CA SER A 75 -15.64 8.00 10.85
C SER A 75 -15.07 9.01 9.85
N CYS A 76 -13.83 8.84 9.37
CA CYS A 76 -13.19 9.80 8.46
C CYS A 76 -13.02 9.32 7.03
N GLY A 77 -13.36 8.06 6.72
CA GLY A 77 -13.24 7.50 5.37
C GLY A 77 -11.81 7.19 4.92
N GLU A 78 -10.77 7.48 5.72
CA GLU A 78 -9.39 7.15 5.33
C GLU A 78 -9.22 5.64 5.22
N ILE A 79 -8.62 5.21 4.10
CA ILE A 79 -8.33 3.80 3.84
C ILE A 79 -7.19 3.36 4.75
N VAL A 80 -7.45 2.34 5.57
CA VAL A 80 -6.46 1.77 6.49
C VAL A 80 -5.66 0.65 5.86
N PHE A 81 -6.29 -0.14 4.99
CA PHE A 81 -5.62 -1.07 4.08
C PHE A 81 -6.56 -1.44 2.93
N GLY A 82 -6.03 -2.01 1.85
CA GLY A 82 -6.79 -2.82 0.89
C GLY A 82 -6.30 -4.26 0.82
N THR A 83 -6.89 -5.06 -0.05
CA THR A 83 -6.37 -6.38 -0.40
C THR A 83 -5.92 -6.44 -1.84
N ASN A 84 -4.83 -7.15 -2.09
CA ASN A 84 -4.41 -7.48 -3.45
C ASN A 84 -4.91 -8.87 -3.88
N ARG A 85 -4.64 -9.23 -5.13
CA ARG A 85 -5.03 -10.53 -5.72
C ARG A 85 -4.48 -11.77 -4.98
N LEU A 86 -3.46 -11.59 -4.13
CA LEU A 86 -2.84 -12.66 -3.33
C LEU A 86 -3.42 -12.73 -1.91
N GLY A 87 -4.46 -11.93 -1.60
CA GLY A 87 -5.06 -11.88 -0.27
C GLY A 87 -4.24 -11.10 0.77
N MET A 88 -3.10 -10.51 0.39
CA MET A 88 -2.29 -9.70 1.30
C MET A 88 -2.96 -8.37 1.62
N ARG A 89 -2.72 -7.86 2.82
CA ARG A 89 -3.14 -6.53 3.27
C ARG A 89 -2.16 -5.49 2.73
N VAL A 90 -2.65 -4.57 1.90
CA VAL A 90 -1.89 -3.49 1.30
C VAL A 90 -2.14 -2.22 2.11
N VAL A 91 -1.15 -1.80 2.91
CA VAL A 91 -1.25 -0.68 3.84
C VAL A 91 -0.64 0.56 3.20
N PRO A 92 -1.38 1.67 3.04
CA PRO A 92 -0.84 2.92 2.52
C PRO A 92 0.32 3.44 3.38
N ASN A 93 1.43 3.81 2.74
CA ASN A 93 2.61 4.33 3.45
C ASN A 93 2.34 5.68 4.12
N SER A 94 1.29 6.41 3.70
CA SER A 94 0.86 7.65 4.36
C SER A 94 0.51 7.47 5.84
N LEU A 95 -0.02 6.31 6.23
CA LEU A 95 -0.34 6.00 7.63
C LEU A 95 0.93 5.92 8.46
N ALA A 96 1.88 5.10 8.03
CA ALA A 96 3.17 4.93 8.70
C ALA A 96 3.97 6.24 8.71
N ALA A 97 4.06 6.93 7.57
CA ALA A 97 4.76 8.21 7.49
C ALA A 97 4.19 9.23 8.48
N ARG A 98 2.85 9.34 8.59
CA ARG A 98 2.21 10.24 9.56
C ARG A 98 2.54 9.89 11.01
N ALA A 99 2.57 8.60 11.35
CA ALA A 99 2.98 8.14 12.68
C ALA A 99 4.45 8.47 13.01
N HIS A 100 5.27 8.68 11.98
CA HIS A 100 6.70 8.99 12.08
C HIS A 100 7.04 10.41 11.63
N GLY A 101 6.18 11.39 11.97
CA GLY A 101 6.47 12.82 11.74
C GLY A 101 6.53 13.23 10.27
N GLY A 102 5.82 12.51 9.40
CA GLY A 102 5.81 12.73 7.95
C GLY A 102 6.93 12.01 7.20
N GLN A 103 7.77 11.23 7.88
CA GLN A 103 8.86 10.47 7.26
C GLN A 103 8.56 8.98 7.31
N LEU A 104 8.85 8.27 6.22
CA LEU A 104 8.64 6.83 6.17
C LEU A 104 9.89 6.09 6.72
N PRO A 105 9.75 5.18 7.70
CA PRO A 105 10.85 4.33 8.16
C PRO A 105 11.54 3.60 7.00
N GLY A 106 12.88 3.46 7.07
CA GLY A 106 13.68 2.88 5.98
C GLY A 106 13.29 1.43 5.63
N ASP A 107 12.79 0.69 6.60
CA ASP A 107 12.27 -0.66 6.42
C ASP A 107 10.87 -0.71 5.79
N LEU A 108 10.20 0.43 5.64
CA LEU A 108 8.92 0.56 4.93
C LEU A 108 9.06 1.28 3.57
N GLN A 109 10.26 1.82 3.25
CA GLN A 109 10.49 2.51 1.99
C GLN A 109 10.27 1.59 0.78
N PRO A 110 9.61 2.08 -0.29
CA PRO A 110 9.44 1.34 -1.53
C PRO A 110 10.78 0.94 -2.12
N THR A 111 10.84 -0.26 -2.71
CA THR A 111 12.04 -0.76 -3.38
C THR A 111 11.86 -0.95 -4.87
N MET A 112 10.66 -0.68 -5.39
CA MET A 112 10.32 -0.93 -6.79
C MET A 112 9.06 -0.15 -7.19
N HIS A 113 8.88 -0.01 -8.50
CA HIS A 113 7.59 0.30 -9.10
C HIS A 113 6.97 -0.93 -9.74
N LEU A 114 5.66 -1.10 -9.54
CA LEU A 114 4.88 -2.17 -10.16
C LEU A 114 3.84 -1.58 -11.11
N PHE A 115 3.53 -2.33 -12.16
CA PHE A 115 2.55 -1.99 -13.19
C PHE A 115 2.87 -0.65 -13.89
N TYR A 116 4.16 -0.35 -14.06
CA TYR A 116 4.66 0.94 -14.57
C TYR A 116 4.20 1.26 -16.00
N ARG A 117 3.81 0.24 -16.77
CA ARG A 117 3.16 0.41 -18.09
C ARG A 117 1.87 1.23 -17.99
N HIS A 118 1.17 1.15 -16.86
CA HIS A 118 -0.12 1.82 -16.64
C HIS A 118 0.01 3.18 -15.96
N ARG A 119 1.22 3.69 -15.77
CA ARG A 119 1.46 4.98 -15.12
C ARG A 119 0.76 6.11 -15.86
N VAL A 120 0.34 7.11 -15.09
CA VAL A 120 -0.22 8.38 -15.62
C VAL A 120 0.71 9.57 -15.38
N ILE A 121 1.80 9.34 -14.64
CA ILE A 121 2.90 10.26 -14.43
C ILE A 121 4.21 9.48 -14.54
N ASP A 122 5.24 10.09 -15.12
CA ASP A 122 6.59 9.55 -15.07
C ASP A 122 7.20 9.81 -13.70
N VAL A 123 7.89 8.81 -13.15
CA VAL A 123 8.60 8.90 -11.88
C VAL A 123 10.09 8.72 -12.14
N VAL A 124 10.86 9.78 -11.89
CA VAL A 124 12.31 9.81 -12.09
C VAL A 124 13.00 9.47 -10.77
N ASP A 125 13.40 8.21 -10.65
CA ASP A 125 14.20 7.70 -9.54
C ASP A 125 15.02 6.47 -9.97
N ALA A 126 15.86 5.96 -9.06
CA ALA A 126 16.72 4.80 -9.29
C ALA A 126 16.02 3.45 -9.00
N LEU A 127 14.73 3.44 -8.63
CA LEU A 127 14.04 2.20 -8.30
C LEU A 127 13.71 1.43 -9.58
N PRO A 128 13.84 0.09 -9.58
CA PRO A 128 13.47 -0.74 -10.71
C PRO A 128 11.99 -0.57 -11.04
N LYS A 129 11.70 -0.45 -12.34
CA LYS A 129 10.36 -0.19 -12.87
C LYS A 129 9.84 -1.42 -13.59
N PHE A 130 9.12 -2.28 -12.88
CA PHE A 130 8.46 -3.43 -13.49
C PHE A 130 7.24 -2.96 -14.29
N LEU A 131 7.20 -3.33 -15.57
CA LEU A 131 6.12 -2.92 -16.46
C LEU A 131 4.77 -3.50 -16.02
N ASP A 132 4.80 -4.69 -15.43
CA ASP A 132 3.63 -5.46 -14.99
C ASP A 132 3.78 -5.87 -13.50
N GLY A 133 3.66 -7.17 -13.16
CA GLY A 133 3.94 -7.68 -11.82
C GLY A 133 5.43 -7.65 -11.46
N TRP A 134 5.77 -8.01 -10.21
CA TRP A 134 7.15 -8.08 -9.70
C TRP A 134 8.03 -9.11 -10.43
N ASP A 135 7.40 -10.01 -11.17
CA ASP A 135 7.96 -11.06 -12.01
C ASP A 135 7.97 -10.68 -13.51
N GLY A 136 7.54 -9.45 -13.84
CA GLY A 136 7.50 -8.95 -15.21
C GLY A 136 8.83 -8.34 -15.70
N PRO A 137 8.89 -7.95 -16.99
CA PRO A 137 10.05 -7.24 -17.53
C PRO A 137 10.18 -5.85 -16.88
N THR A 138 11.41 -5.36 -16.79
CA THR A 138 11.67 -3.99 -16.35
C THR A 138 11.64 -3.01 -17.53
N LEU A 139 11.47 -1.72 -17.24
CA LEU A 139 11.51 -0.65 -18.23
C LEU A 139 12.87 -0.61 -18.96
N ASP A 140 13.95 -0.86 -18.23
CA ASP A 140 15.31 -0.85 -18.78
C ASP A 140 15.53 -2.02 -19.75
N ASP A 141 14.90 -3.18 -19.51
CA ASP A 141 14.93 -4.33 -20.43
C ASP A 141 14.15 -4.08 -21.73
N ALA A 142 13.24 -3.11 -21.74
CA ALA A 142 12.37 -2.78 -22.86
C ALA A 142 12.88 -1.59 -23.71
N SER A 143 14.04 -1.05 -23.33
CA SER A 143 14.73 0.09 -23.97
C SER A 143 15.79 -0.39 -24.96
#